data_AF-A0A962ZHG1-F1
#
_entry.id   AF-A0A962ZHG1-F1
#
_cell.length_a   1.000
_cell.length_b   1.000
_cell.length_c   1.000
_cell.angle_alpha   90.00
_cell.angle_beta   90.00
_cell.angle_gamma   90.00
#
_symmetry.space_group_name_H-M   'P 1'
#
loop_
_entity.id
_entity.type
_entity.pdbx_description
1 polymer ?
#
loop_
_entity_poly.entity_id
_entity_poly.type
_entity_poly.pdbx_seq_one_letter_code
_entity_poly.pdbx_strand_id
1 'polypeptide(L)'
;YRLFASHEFAENFRQYNELQRLRAMMINWLDELPALQQAYANQQARLQAVMPTVRARLVKIKREQQAMVDNAAVLASSIPAYLDMKRPQDLASFRQLQMWEMIQYIEKLLPAQSASARERERLRRLRGLLLYDIARDAPQNRADQQNEASQVLEQAELAALRSDAVEQLVRDAALHVRGNLGQRIGSKKQELEKMIARTDQAIDHLGQMLKNDALRVLAQARIQLGNQLGEAHLSIARLQDASVVEKIEQGVAQ
;
A
#
# COMPACT_ATOMS: atom_id res chain seq x y z
N TYR A 1 -46.60 -16.85 -24.58
CA TYR A 1 -45.31 -17.53 -24.81
C TYR A 1 -44.56 -17.13 -26.09
N ARG A 2 -45.19 -16.60 -27.16
CA ARG A 2 -44.46 -16.17 -28.39
C ARG A 2 -43.57 -14.93 -28.24
N LEU A 3 -43.90 -14.00 -27.33
CA LEU A 3 -43.15 -12.74 -27.11
C LEU A 3 -41.72 -12.95 -26.60
N PHE A 4 -41.54 -13.88 -25.66
CA PHE A 4 -40.23 -14.27 -25.14
C PHE A 4 -39.51 -15.31 -26.02
N ALA A 5 -40.16 -15.78 -27.08
CA ALA A 5 -39.62 -16.80 -27.98
C ALA A 5 -39.00 -16.20 -29.26
N SER A 6 -39.21 -14.90 -29.55
CA SER A 6 -38.43 -14.24 -30.59
C SER A 6 -37.04 -13.93 -30.05
N HIS A 7 -36.02 -14.45 -30.74
CA HIS A 7 -34.61 -14.30 -30.38
C HIS A 7 -34.24 -12.82 -30.16
N GLU A 8 -34.71 -11.94 -31.04
CA GLU A 8 -34.47 -10.50 -31.03
C GLU A 8 -35.04 -9.80 -29.78
N PHE A 9 -36.25 -10.15 -29.33
CA PHE A 9 -36.84 -9.55 -28.12
C PHE A 9 -36.11 -10.00 -26.86
N ALA A 10 -35.76 -11.28 -26.76
CA ALA A 10 -35.02 -11.82 -25.63
C ALA A 10 -33.61 -11.22 -25.51
N GLU A 11 -32.95 -10.97 -26.65
CA GLU A 11 -31.64 -10.32 -26.71
C GLU A 11 -31.73 -8.84 -26.32
N ASN A 12 -32.67 -8.08 -26.90
CA ASN A 12 -32.90 -6.68 -26.58
C ASN A 12 -33.27 -6.49 -25.09
N PHE A 13 -34.07 -7.40 -24.52
CA PHE A 13 -34.43 -7.37 -23.11
C PHE A 13 -33.23 -7.67 -22.20
N ARG A 14 -32.34 -8.58 -22.61
CA ARG A 14 -31.09 -8.86 -21.88
C ARG A 14 -30.18 -7.63 -21.90
N GLN A 15 -29.95 -7.05 -23.07
CA GLN A 15 -29.13 -5.84 -23.24
C GLN A 15 -29.67 -4.67 -22.41
N TYR A 16 -31.00 -4.48 -22.38
CA TYR A 16 -31.64 -3.47 -21.53
C TYR A 16 -31.32 -3.66 -20.04
N ASN A 17 -31.44 -4.89 -19.53
CA ASN A 17 -31.13 -5.18 -18.13
C ASN A 17 -29.63 -5.02 -17.81
N GLU A 18 -28.76 -5.38 -18.75
CA GLU A 18 -27.30 -5.18 -18.61
C GLU A 18 -26.95 -3.69 -18.53
N LEU A 19 -27.53 -2.85 -19.38
CA LEU A 19 -27.34 -1.41 -19.31
C LEU A 19 -27.86 -0.80 -18.00
N GLN A 20 -29.00 -1.27 -17.50
CA GLN A 20 -29.51 -0.85 -16.19
C GLN A 20 -28.55 -1.19 -15.04
N ARG A 21 -27.94 -2.38 -15.07
CA ARG A 21 -26.92 -2.78 -14.07
C ARG A 21 -25.66 -1.92 -14.19
N LEU A 22 -25.17 -1.70 -15.40
CA LEU A 22 -24.00 -0.84 -15.66
C LEU A 22 -24.26 0.59 -15.18
N ARG A 23 -25.46 1.14 -15.45
CA ARG A 23 -25.90 2.44 -14.97
C ARG A 23 -25.85 2.52 -13.45
N ALA A 24 -26.44 1.55 -12.76
CA ALA A 24 -26.44 1.52 -11.30
C ALA A 24 -25.01 1.47 -10.73
N MET A 25 -24.13 0.66 -11.33
CA MET A 25 -22.72 0.59 -10.93
C MET A 25 -21.99 1.92 -11.13
N MET A 26 -22.21 2.59 -12.26
CA MET A 26 -21.59 3.89 -12.54
C MET A 26 -22.08 5.00 -11.62
N ILE A 27 -23.36 4.99 -11.23
CA ILE A 27 -23.91 5.92 -10.24
C ILE A 27 -23.26 5.71 -8.88
N ASN A 28 -23.14 4.46 -8.42
CA ASN A 28 -22.47 4.16 -7.16
C ASN A 28 -21.01 4.65 -7.17
N TRP A 29 -20.28 4.42 -8.27
CA TRP A 29 -18.92 4.96 -8.42
C TRP A 29 -18.88 6.48 -8.45
N LEU A 30 -19.86 7.14 -9.05
CA LEU A 30 -19.97 8.60 -9.04
C LEU A 30 -20.17 9.15 -7.63
N ASP A 31 -20.94 8.45 -6.80
CA ASP A 31 -21.19 8.81 -5.40
C ASP A 31 -19.97 8.58 -4.49
N GLU A 32 -19.15 7.57 -4.79
CA GLU A 32 -17.92 7.27 -4.04
C GLU A 32 -16.73 8.19 -4.41
N LEU A 33 -16.70 8.71 -5.64
CA LEU A 33 -15.60 9.52 -6.15
C LEU A 33 -15.26 10.77 -5.30
N PRO A 34 -16.24 11.56 -4.80
CA PRO A 34 -15.96 12.69 -3.92
C PRO A 34 -15.22 12.29 -2.64
N ALA A 35 -15.58 11.15 -2.04
CA ALA A 35 -14.90 10.66 -0.84
C ALA A 35 -13.44 10.30 -1.14
N LEU A 36 -13.18 9.64 -2.27
CA LEU A 36 -11.82 9.35 -2.74
C LEU A 36 -11.02 10.62 -3.03
N GLN A 37 -11.64 11.60 -3.68
CA GLN A 37 -11.01 12.90 -3.97
C GLN A 37 -10.64 13.64 -2.68
N GLN A 38 -11.53 13.64 -1.68
CA GLN A 38 -11.27 14.26 -0.39
C GLN A 38 -10.20 13.51 0.40
N ALA A 39 -10.21 12.18 0.40
CA ALA A 39 -9.16 11.37 1.02
C ALA A 39 -7.79 11.65 0.41
N TYR A 40 -7.70 11.72 -0.92
CA TYR A 40 -6.47 12.09 -1.64
C TYR A 40 -6.01 13.52 -1.29
N ALA A 41 -6.91 14.50 -1.30
CA ALA A 41 -6.58 15.88 -0.95
C ALA A 41 -6.06 16.00 0.49
N ASN A 42 -6.69 15.30 1.44
CA ASN A 42 -6.26 15.25 2.83
C ASN A 42 -4.87 14.61 2.96
N GLN A 43 -4.62 13.50 2.26
CA GLN A 43 -3.31 12.85 2.25
C GLN A 43 -2.25 13.78 1.66
N GLN A 44 -2.53 14.44 0.53
CA GLN A 44 -1.62 15.37 -0.11
C GLN A 44 -1.28 16.55 0.80
N ALA A 45 -2.27 17.14 1.48
CA ALA A 45 -2.06 18.22 2.44
C ALA A 45 -1.21 17.78 3.63
N ARG A 46 -1.48 16.60 4.20
CA ARG A 46 -0.69 16.02 5.30
C ARG A 46 0.76 15.80 4.88
N LEU A 47 0.99 15.21 3.71
CA LEU A 47 2.33 15.00 3.18
C LEU A 47 3.02 16.35 2.93
N GLN A 48 2.38 17.31 2.27
CA GLN A 48 2.96 18.64 2.03
C GLN A 48 3.39 19.34 3.32
N ALA A 49 2.59 19.24 4.39
CA ALA A 49 2.91 19.84 5.68
C ALA A 49 4.12 19.17 6.36
N VAL A 50 4.22 17.84 6.29
CA VAL A 50 5.24 17.07 7.02
C VAL A 50 6.56 16.96 6.25
N MET A 51 6.52 16.95 4.92
CA MET A 51 7.67 16.70 4.03
C MET A 51 8.89 17.60 4.28
N PRO A 52 8.77 18.92 4.53
CA PRO A 52 9.93 19.76 4.83
C PRO A 52 10.66 19.30 6.11
N THR A 53 9.91 18.94 7.15
CA THR A 53 10.48 18.49 8.43
C THR A 53 11.18 17.15 8.29
N VAL A 54 10.58 16.21 7.54
CA VAL A 54 11.16 14.88 7.28
C VAL A 54 12.43 15.01 6.45
N ARG A 55 12.46 15.86 5.42
CA ARG A 55 13.66 16.14 4.63
C ARG A 55 14.79 16.73 5.48
N ALA A 56 14.48 17.70 6.34
CA ALA A 56 15.49 18.29 7.23
C ALA A 56 16.07 17.26 8.21
N ARG A 57 15.21 16.40 8.79
CA ARG A 57 15.63 15.30 9.66
C ARG A 57 16.48 14.28 8.92
N LEU A 58 16.11 13.91 7.70
CA LEU A 58 16.87 12.96 6.88
C LEU A 58 18.29 13.47 6.58
N VAL A 59 18.44 14.76 6.24
CA VAL A 59 19.77 15.37 6.05
C VAL A 59 20.60 15.28 7.32
N LYS A 60 19.99 15.54 8.49
CA LYS A 60 20.67 15.42 9.77
C LYS A 60 21.12 13.98 10.04
N ILE A 61 20.23 13.01 9.86
CA ILE A 61 20.52 11.58 10.05
C ILE A 61 21.65 11.14 9.13
N LYS A 62 21.66 11.56 7.85
CA LYS A 62 22.76 11.24 6.92
C LYS A 62 24.10 11.82 7.37
N ARG A 63 24.11 13.04 7.90
CA ARG A 63 25.34 13.63 8.45
C ARG A 63 25.83 12.89 9.70
N GLU A 64 24.93 12.57 10.61
CA GLU A 64 25.24 11.79 11.82
C GLU A 64 25.76 10.39 11.46
N GLN A 65 25.15 9.75 10.45
CA GLN A 65 25.57 8.44 9.95
C GLN A 65 26.95 8.50 9.27
N GLN A 66 27.22 9.50 8.42
CA GLN A 66 28.56 9.67 7.85
C GLN A 66 29.62 9.86 8.93
N ALA A 67 29.34 10.73 9.92
CA ALA A 67 30.25 10.94 11.04
C ALA A 67 30.48 9.65 11.86
N MET A 68 29.44 8.82 12.03
CA MET A 68 29.56 7.53 12.70
C MET A 68 30.48 6.57 11.93
N VAL A 69 30.34 6.49 10.60
CA VAL A 69 31.21 5.67 9.74
C VAL A 69 32.65 6.16 9.79
N ASP A 70 32.87 7.48 9.66
CA ASP A 70 34.21 8.07 9.71
C ASP A 70 34.88 7.81 11.08
N ASN A 71 34.13 7.99 12.17
CA ASN A 71 34.63 7.72 13.53
C ASN A 71 34.91 6.22 13.74
N ALA A 72 34.09 5.32 13.21
CA ALA A 72 34.31 3.88 13.28
C ALA A 72 35.57 3.46 12.49
N ALA A 73 35.79 4.07 11.32
CA ALA A 73 37.00 3.85 10.53
C ALA A 73 38.27 4.33 11.26
N VAL A 74 38.19 5.52 11.88
CA VAL A 74 39.28 6.04 12.74
C VAL A 74 39.54 5.10 13.91
N LEU A 75 38.49 4.65 14.61
CA LEU A 75 38.60 3.72 15.73
C LEU A 75 39.29 2.41 15.29
N ALA A 76 38.83 1.79 14.20
CA ALA A 76 39.43 0.58 13.67
C ALA A 76 40.91 0.78 13.28
N SER A 77 41.26 1.94 12.71
CA SER A 77 42.64 2.27 12.35
C SER A 77 43.54 2.58 13.56
N SER A 78 42.95 2.99 14.68
CA SER A 78 43.68 3.33 15.91
C SER A 78 44.08 2.09 16.73
N ILE A 79 43.47 0.93 16.45
CA ILE A 79 43.84 -0.33 17.11
C ILE A 79 45.24 -0.74 16.62
N PRO A 80 46.24 -0.87 17.51
CA PRO A 80 47.60 -1.19 17.12
C PRO A 80 47.69 -2.51 16.35
N ALA A 81 48.47 -2.54 15.27
CA ALA A 81 48.68 -3.77 14.47
C ALA A 81 49.52 -4.82 15.22
N TYR A 82 50.32 -4.41 16.21
CA TYR A 82 51.16 -5.28 17.03
C TYR A 82 51.06 -4.88 18.50
N LEU A 83 51.33 -5.83 19.41
CA LEU A 83 51.34 -5.57 20.84
C LEU A 83 52.65 -4.84 21.20
N ASP A 84 52.58 -3.53 21.44
CA ASP A 84 53.73 -2.72 21.88
C ASP A 84 53.44 -2.01 23.21
N MET A 85 54.19 -2.38 24.25
CA MET A 85 54.09 -1.79 25.58
C MET A 85 54.69 -0.38 25.70
N LYS A 86 55.25 0.19 24.62
CA LYS A 86 55.63 1.61 24.60
C LYS A 86 54.44 2.53 24.83
N ARG A 87 53.23 2.09 24.45
CA ARG A 87 51.98 2.81 24.71
C ARG A 87 50.98 1.86 25.40
N PRO A 88 51.10 1.69 26.73
CA PRO A 88 50.23 0.76 27.47
C PRO A 88 48.75 1.19 27.44
N GLN A 89 48.48 2.46 27.15
CA GLN A 89 47.14 3.02 27.03
C GLN A 89 46.37 2.41 25.86
N ASP A 90 47.06 2.11 24.76
CA ASP A 90 46.44 1.58 23.53
C ASP A 90 46.05 0.09 23.70
N LEU A 91 46.62 -0.59 24.69
CA LEU A 91 46.42 -2.02 24.99
C LEU A 91 45.57 -2.26 26.25
N ALA A 92 45.24 -1.20 26.98
CA ALA A 92 44.49 -1.26 28.21
C ALA A 92 42.99 -1.46 27.94
N SER A 93 42.33 -2.24 28.79
CA SER A 93 40.87 -2.21 28.89
C SER A 93 40.40 -0.86 29.44
N PHE A 94 39.12 -0.54 29.28
CA PHE A 94 38.55 0.71 29.81
C PHE A 94 38.82 0.91 31.31
N ARG A 95 38.70 -0.15 32.12
CA ARG A 95 38.99 -0.10 33.55
C ARG A 95 40.47 0.18 33.82
N GLN A 96 41.36 -0.48 33.10
CA GLN A 96 42.81 -0.28 33.24
C GLN A 96 43.22 1.13 32.80
N LEU A 97 42.56 1.70 31.80
CA LEU A 97 42.76 3.08 31.33
C LEU A 97 42.30 4.09 32.39
N GLN A 98 41.15 3.90 33.02
CA GLN A 98 40.72 4.73 34.17
C GLN A 98 41.71 4.66 35.34
N MET A 99 42.20 3.47 35.67
CA MET A 99 43.22 3.31 36.72
C MET A 99 44.54 3.99 36.35
N TRP A 100 44.92 3.94 35.07
CA TRP A 100 46.10 4.62 34.54
C TRP A 100 45.98 6.14 34.65
N GLU A 101 44.84 6.72 34.28
CA GLU A 101 44.55 8.15 34.43
C GLU A 101 44.57 8.58 35.91
N MET A 102 44.02 7.76 36.81
CA MET A 102 44.02 8.02 38.24
C MET A 102 45.44 8.02 38.81
N ILE A 103 46.30 7.08 38.40
CA ILE A 103 47.72 7.05 38.79
C ILE A 103 48.44 8.30 38.27
N GLN A 104 48.22 8.70 37.02
CA GLN A 104 48.81 9.94 36.48
C GLN A 104 48.34 11.19 37.24
N TYR A 105 47.07 11.23 37.64
CA TYR A 105 46.53 12.32 38.44
C TYR A 105 47.19 12.39 39.82
N ILE A 106 47.35 11.24 40.49
CA ILE A 106 48.05 11.15 41.79
C ILE A 106 49.52 11.54 41.65
N GLU A 107 50.21 11.11 40.57
CA GLU A 107 51.59 11.51 40.26
C GLU A 107 51.73 13.03 40.10
N LYS A 108 50.74 13.71 39.53
CA LYS A 108 50.71 15.18 39.41
C LYS A 108 50.47 15.88 40.75
N LEU A 109 49.64 15.29 41.62
CA LEU A 109 49.33 15.84 42.95
C LEU A 109 50.43 15.59 43.98
N LEU A 110 51.21 14.52 43.84
CA LEU A 110 52.39 14.22 44.66
C LEU A 110 53.68 14.43 43.84
N PRO A 111 54.11 15.70 43.61
CA PRO A 111 55.37 15.95 42.95
C PRO A 111 56.52 15.32 43.75
N ALA A 112 57.52 14.81 43.04
CA ALA A 112 58.62 14.01 43.61
C ALA A 112 59.40 14.69 44.76
N GLN A 113 59.27 16.02 44.89
CA GLN A 113 59.93 16.85 45.90
C GLN A 113 59.16 16.93 47.23
N SER A 114 57.84 16.74 47.24
CA SER A 114 56.98 16.81 48.44
C SER A 114 56.52 15.44 48.95
N ALA A 115 56.68 14.39 48.14
CA ALA A 115 56.24 13.04 48.48
C ALA A 115 57.25 12.28 49.37
N SER A 116 56.74 11.63 50.42
CA SER A 116 57.57 10.76 51.27
C SER A 116 58.14 9.59 50.46
N ALA A 117 59.30 9.06 50.88
CA ALA A 117 59.93 7.92 50.20
C ALA A 117 59.00 6.70 50.12
N ARG A 118 58.13 6.52 51.12
CA ARG A 118 57.17 5.41 51.19
C ARG A 118 56.03 5.56 50.18
N GLU A 119 55.52 6.77 49.99
CA GLU A 119 54.45 7.06 49.02
C GLU A 119 54.95 6.89 47.58
N ARG A 120 56.18 7.34 47.30
CA ARG A 120 56.83 7.15 46.00
C ARG A 120 57.00 5.67 45.64
N GLU A 121 57.45 4.86 46.59
CA GLU A 121 57.60 3.41 46.39
C GLU A 121 56.24 2.71 46.19
N ARG A 122 55.20 3.11 46.93
CA ARG A 122 53.84 2.58 46.72
C ARG A 122 53.31 2.90 45.32
N LEU A 123 53.46 4.14 44.87
CA LEU A 123 52.99 4.57 43.56
C LEU A 123 53.73 3.85 42.42
N ARG A 124 55.06 3.68 42.56
CA ARG A 124 55.87 2.89 41.62
C ARG A 124 55.39 1.44 41.53
N ARG A 125 55.09 0.80 42.67
CA ARG A 125 54.57 -0.58 42.70
C ARG A 125 53.20 -0.70 42.06
N LEU A 126 52.28 0.24 42.36
CA LEU A 126 50.95 0.27 41.76
C LEU A 126 51.02 0.43 40.24
N ARG A 127 51.89 1.31 39.75
CA ARG A 127 52.14 1.49 38.31
C ARG A 127 52.74 0.25 37.67
N GLY A 128 53.72 -0.38 38.32
CA GLY A 128 54.33 -1.62 37.84
C GLY A 128 53.33 -2.78 37.77
N LEU A 129 52.46 -2.92 38.77
CA LEU A 129 51.38 -3.90 38.79
C LEU A 129 50.39 -3.64 37.65
N LEU A 130 49.95 -2.39 37.46
CA LEU A 130 49.04 -2.05 36.37
C LEU A 130 49.65 -2.33 34.99
N LEU A 131 50.94 -2.03 34.79
CA LEU A 131 51.64 -2.35 33.54
C LEU A 131 51.72 -3.87 33.31
N TYR A 132 51.95 -4.65 34.36
CA TYR A 132 51.94 -6.10 34.29
C TYR A 132 50.55 -6.64 33.93
N ASP A 133 49.50 -6.13 34.56
CA ASP A 133 48.12 -6.52 34.30
C ASP A 133 47.71 -6.18 32.86
N ILE A 134 48.04 -4.97 32.38
CA ILE A 134 47.82 -4.59 30.98
C ILE A 134 48.60 -5.52 30.05
N ALA A 135 49.86 -5.87 30.35
CA ALA A 135 50.65 -6.75 29.50
C ALA A 135 50.14 -8.19 29.44
N ARG A 136 49.64 -8.68 30.57
CA ARG A 136 49.01 -9.99 30.67
C ARG A 136 47.73 -10.07 29.84
N ASP A 137 46.87 -9.04 29.94
CA ASP A 137 45.55 -9.04 29.32
C ASP A 137 45.55 -8.44 27.89
N ALA A 138 46.66 -7.85 27.44
CA ALA A 138 46.77 -7.15 26.15
C ALA A 138 46.27 -7.96 24.93
N PRO A 139 46.55 -9.27 24.79
CA PRO A 139 46.02 -10.04 23.66
C PRO A 139 44.48 -10.12 23.68
N GLN A 140 43.89 -10.32 24.86
CA GLN A 140 42.45 -10.42 25.03
C GLN A 140 41.78 -9.06 24.84
N ASN A 141 42.28 -8.01 25.50
CA ASN A 141 41.77 -6.65 25.36
C ASN A 141 41.77 -6.19 23.90
N ARG A 142 42.82 -6.53 23.15
CA ARG A 142 42.89 -6.22 21.72
C ARG A 142 41.86 -6.99 20.92
N ALA A 143 41.68 -8.29 21.17
CA ALA A 143 40.66 -9.08 20.48
C ALA A 143 39.26 -8.50 20.76
N ASP A 144 38.99 -8.08 21.99
CA ASP A 144 37.73 -7.45 22.38
C ASP A 144 37.55 -6.09 21.68
N GLN A 145 38.57 -5.23 21.64
CA GLN A 145 38.54 -3.97 20.88
C GLN A 145 38.29 -4.18 19.38
N GLN A 146 38.89 -5.20 18.78
CA GLN A 146 38.67 -5.55 17.37
C GLN A 146 37.24 -6.02 17.12
N ASN A 147 36.70 -6.87 18.01
CA ASN A 147 35.33 -7.32 17.95
C ASN A 147 34.35 -6.15 18.09
N GLU A 148 34.54 -5.27 19.08
CA GLU A 148 33.71 -4.08 19.27
C GLU A 148 33.77 -3.14 18.07
N ALA A 149 34.96 -2.87 17.52
CA ALA A 149 35.11 -2.05 16.33
C ALA A 149 34.39 -2.65 15.12
N SER A 150 34.46 -3.98 14.93
CA SER A 150 33.75 -4.67 13.86
C SER A 150 32.22 -4.58 14.03
N GLN A 151 31.70 -4.71 15.25
CA GLN A 151 30.28 -4.55 15.54
C GLN A 151 29.77 -3.13 15.26
N VAL A 152 30.56 -2.11 15.63
CA VAL A 152 30.20 -0.71 15.34
C VAL A 152 30.14 -0.46 13.83
N LEU A 153 31.07 -1.03 13.05
CA LEU A 153 31.06 -0.94 11.59
C LEU A 153 29.81 -1.61 11.00
N GLU A 154 29.48 -2.83 11.43
CA GLU A 154 28.27 -3.55 10.98
C GLU A 154 26.98 -2.76 11.32
N GLN A 155 26.91 -2.18 12.52
CA GLN A 155 25.78 -1.32 12.92
C GLN A 155 25.70 -0.05 12.06
N ALA A 156 26.84 0.55 11.72
CA ALA A 156 26.89 1.72 10.85
C ALA A 156 26.43 1.41 9.42
N GLU A 157 26.80 0.24 8.88
CA GLU A 157 26.32 -0.25 7.58
C GLU A 157 24.80 -0.50 7.59
N LEU A 158 24.28 -1.15 8.64
CA LEU A 158 22.84 -1.36 8.78
C LEU A 158 22.08 -0.03 8.91
N ALA A 159 22.65 0.94 9.61
CA ALA A 159 22.10 2.29 9.70
C ALA A 159 22.10 2.99 8.33
N ALA A 160 23.13 2.77 7.50
CA ALA A 160 23.19 3.27 6.12
C ALA A 160 22.03 2.74 5.27
N LEU A 161 21.83 1.41 5.27
CA LEU A 161 20.75 0.75 4.54
C LEU A 161 19.37 1.28 4.94
N ARG A 162 19.14 1.49 6.24
CA ARG A 162 17.89 2.06 6.76
C ARG A 162 17.71 3.51 6.31
N SER A 163 18.76 4.31 6.32
CA SER A 163 18.74 5.70 5.88
C SER A 163 18.38 5.83 4.40
N ASP A 164 18.94 4.95 3.57
CA ASP A 164 18.64 4.90 2.13
C ASP A 164 17.21 4.43 1.84
N ALA A 165 16.70 3.45 2.59
CA ALA A 165 15.29 3.05 2.50
C ALA A 165 14.34 4.20 2.87
N VAL A 166 14.65 4.96 3.93
CA VAL A 166 13.88 6.15 4.30
C VAL A 166 13.97 7.22 3.21
N GLU A 167 15.13 7.42 2.59
CA GLU A 167 15.27 8.35 1.47
C GLU A 167 14.42 7.95 0.26
N GLN A 168 14.35 6.67 -0.08
CA GLN A 168 13.46 6.16 -1.13
C GLN A 168 11.99 6.47 -0.81
N LEU A 169 11.53 6.18 0.41
CA LEU A 169 10.17 6.50 0.84
C LEU A 169 9.86 8.01 0.75
N VAL A 170 10.83 8.86 1.10
CA VAL A 170 10.69 10.32 0.98
C VAL A 170 10.63 10.75 -0.49
N ARG A 171 11.40 10.11 -1.37
CA ARG A 171 11.31 10.34 -2.83
C ARG A 171 9.93 9.96 -3.37
N ASP A 172 9.44 8.78 -3.01
CA ASP A 172 8.13 8.30 -3.46
C ASP A 172 7.00 9.20 -2.94
N ALA A 173 7.05 9.60 -1.67
CA ALA A 173 6.10 10.55 -1.09
C ALA A 173 6.16 11.92 -1.80
N ALA A 174 7.35 12.37 -2.22
CA ALA A 174 7.50 13.60 -2.99
C ALA A 174 6.88 13.48 -4.40
N LEU A 175 7.00 12.33 -5.04
CA LEU A 175 6.35 12.04 -6.32
C LEU A 175 4.83 12.01 -6.16
N HIS A 176 4.30 11.39 -5.11
CA HIS A 176 2.88 11.39 -4.81
C HIS A 176 2.33 12.80 -4.62
N VAL A 177 3.04 13.67 -3.89
CA VAL A 177 2.64 15.08 -3.68
C VAL A 177 2.61 15.89 -4.98
N ARG A 178 3.55 15.62 -5.90
CA ARG A 178 3.65 16.29 -7.20
C ARG A 178 2.80 15.64 -8.30
N GLY A 179 2.21 14.48 -8.01
CA GLY A 179 1.46 13.69 -8.98
C GLY A 179 0.17 14.37 -9.44
N ASN A 180 -0.29 13.98 -10.62
CA ASN A 180 -1.55 14.45 -11.22
C ASN A 180 -2.77 13.56 -10.85
N LEU A 181 -2.66 12.71 -9.82
CA LEU A 181 -3.72 11.77 -9.48
C LEU A 181 -5.04 12.48 -9.14
N GLY A 182 -4.99 13.62 -8.43
CA GLY A 182 -6.18 14.44 -8.17
C GLY A 182 -6.85 14.95 -9.46
N GLN A 183 -6.07 15.37 -10.45
CA GLN A 183 -6.61 15.77 -11.76
C GLN A 183 -7.22 14.59 -12.52
N ARG A 184 -6.57 13.41 -12.46
CA ARG A 184 -7.07 12.17 -13.09
C ARG A 184 -8.38 11.69 -12.45
N ILE A 185 -8.51 11.79 -11.13
CA ILE A 185 -9.76 11.48 -10.41
C ILE A 185 -10.87 12.45 -10.89
N GLY A 186 -10.54 13.74 -10.99
CA GLY A 186 -11.47 14.75 -11.52
C GLY A 186 -11.91 14.50 -12.96
N SER A 187 -10.99 14.08 -13.85
CA SER A 187 -11.33 13.75 -15.23
C SER A 187 -12.22 12.51 -15.33
N LYS A 188 -12.00 11.51 -14.44
CA LYS A 188 -12.83 10.30 -14.38
C LYS A 188 -14.27 10.59 -13.97
N LYS A 189 -14.50 11.59 -13.12
CA LYS A 189 -15.86 12.06 -12.80
C LYS A 189 -16.59 12.52 -14.05
N GLN A 190 -15.98 13.39 -14.84
CA GLN A 190 -16.57 13.91 -16.09
C GLN A 190 -16.81 12.82 -17.12
N GLU A 191 -15.91 11.83 -17.21
CA GLU A 191 -16.08 10.66 -18.08
C GLU A 191 -17.28 9.80 -17.63
N LEU A 192 -17.44 9.55 -16.32
CA LEU A 192 -18.57 8.80 -15.78
C LEU A 192 -19.90 9.52 -16.02
N GLU A 193 -19.98 10.83 -15.79
CA GLU A 193 -21.18 11.63 -16.07
C GLU A 193 -21.60 11.51 -17.55
N LYS A 194 -20.64 11.58 -18.47
CA LYS A 194 -20.89 11.37 -19.91
C LYS A 194 -21.33 9.95 -20.22
N MET A 195 -20.72 8.94 -19.60
CA MET A 195 -21.09 7.53 -19.80
C MET A 195 -22.49 7.21 -19.26
N ILE A 196 -22.85 7.77 -18.10
CA ILE A 196 -24.21 7.67 -17.54
C ILE A 196 -25.22 8.29 -18.52
N ALA A 197 -24.99 9.52 -18.99
CA ALA A 197 -25.89 10.16 -19.94
C ALA A 197 -26.08 9.36 -21.25
N ARG A 198 -25.01 8.76 -21.79
CA ARG A 198 -25.08 7.89 -22.97
C ARG A 198 -25.83 6.59 -22.69
N THR A 199 -25.66 6.03 -21.49
CA THR A 199 -26.34 4.80 -21.07
C THR A 199 -27.83 5.06 -20.88
N ASP A 200 -28.21 6.21 -20.32
CA ASP A 200 -29.61 6.64 -20.17
C ASP A 200 -30.28 6.75 -21.54
N GLN A 201 -29.62 7.38 -22.51
CA GLN A 201 -30.12 7.45 -23.89
C GLN A 201 -30.29 6.05 -24.53
N ALA A 202 -29.34 5.14 -24.31
CA ALA A 202 -29.41 3.78 -24.84
C ALA A 202 -30.53 2.95 -24.19
N ILE A 203 -30.73 3.10 -22.87
CA ILE A 203 -31.82 2.50 -22.11
C ILE A 203 -33.17 3.00 -22.63
N ASP A 204 -33.31 4.31 -22.84
CA ASP A 204 -34.54 4.91 -23.35
C ASP A 204 -34.86 4.39 -24.76
N HIS A 205 -33.86 4.31 -25.63
CA HIS A 205 -34.01 3.80 -26.99
C HIS A 205 -34.43 2.32 -27.02
N LEU A 206 -33.72 1.46 -26.28
CA LEU A 206 -34.07 0.04 -26.15
C LEU A 206 -35.43 -0.17 -25.49
N GLY A 207 -35.77 0.66 -24.49
CA GLY A 207 -37.09 0.65 -23.85
C GLY A 207 -38.22 0.96 -24.82
N GLN A 208 -38.04 1.95 -25.72
CA GLN A 208 -39.00 2.25 -26.77
C GLN A 208 -39.13 1.11 -27.79
N MET A 209 -38.01 0.50 -28.21
CA MET A 209 -38.02 -0.67 -29.10
C MET A 209 -38.78 -1.84 -28.48
N LEU A 210 -38.44 -2.21 -27.24
CA LEU A 210 -39.11 -3.29 -26.49
C LEU A 210 -40.61 -3.03 -26.32
N LYS A 211 -41.01 -1.78 -26.07
CA LYS A 211 -42.42 -1.38 -25.98
C LYS A 211 -43.13 -1.57 -27.32
N ASN A 212 -42.52 -1.14 -28.43
CA ASN A 212 -43.10 -1.28 -29.76
C ASN A 212 -43.24 -2.75 -30.17
N ASP A 213 -42.24 -3.58 -29.87
CA ASP A 213 -42.28 -5.02 -30.12
C ASP A 213 -43.38 -5.70 -29.30
N ALA A 214 -43.51 -5.35 -28.02
CA ALA A 214 -44.58 -5.84 -27.16
C ALA A 214 -45.97 -5.49 -27.70
N LEU A 215 -46.16 -4.25 -28.15
CA LEU A 215 -47.41 -3.80 -28.78
C LEU A 215 -47.69 -4.57 -30.08
N ARG A 216 -46.67 -4.81 -30.92
CA ARG A 216 -46.82 -5.56 -32.18
C ARG A 216 -47.28 -6.99 -31.94
N VAL A 217 -46.70 -7.68 -30.95
CA VAL A 217 -47.10 -9.06 -30.65
C VAL A 217 -48.48 -9.12 -30.00
N LEU A 218 -48.84 -8.16 -29.13
CA LEU A 218 -50.20 -8.05 -28.60
C LEU A 218 -51.25 -7.86 -29.72
N ALA A 219 -50.93 -7.01 -30.70
CA ALA A 219 -51.81 -6.81 -31.86
C ALA A 219 -51.98 -8.09 -32.70
N GLN A 220 -50.89 -8.83 -32.97
CA GLN A 220 -50.97 -10.12 -33.66
C GLN A 220 -51.76 -11.16 -32.89
N ALA A 221 -51.58 -11.25 -31.57
CA ALA A 221 -52.33 -12.18 -30.73
C ALA A 221 -53.84 -11.85 -30.75
N ARG A 222 -54.20 -10.56 -30.73
CA ARG A 222 -55.59 -10.12 -30.85
C ARG A 222 -56.22 -10.54 -32.18
N ILE A 223 -55.50 -10.40 -33.29
CA ILE A 223 -55.97 -10.83 -34.62
C ILE A 223 -56.15 -12.36 -34.66
N GLN A 224 -55.17 -13.12 -34.13
CA GLN A 224 -55.26 -14.59 -34.08
C GLN A 224 -56.44 -15.08 -33.26
N LEU A 225 -56.67 -14.48 -32.08
CA LEU A 225 -57.84 -14.79 -31.25
C LEU A 225 -59.15 -14.44 -31.95
N GLY A 226 -59.20 -13.32 -32.67
CA GLY A 226 -60.37 -12.95 -33.48
C GLY A 226 -60.68 -13.98 -34.57
N ASN A 227 -59.65 -14.45 -35.29
CA ASN A 227 -59.81 -15.49 -36.30
C ASN A 227 -60.26 -16.83 -35.70
N GLN A 228 -59.67 -17.24 -34.56
CA GLN A 228 -60.06 -18.46 -33.86
C GLN A 228 -61.49 -18.40 -33.32
N LEU A 229 -61.92 -17.24 -32.80
CA LEU A 229 -63.31 -17.01 -32.41
C LEU A 229 -64.25 -17.10 -33.63
N GLY A 230 -63.87 -16.52 -34.76
CA GLY A 230 -64.62 -16.62 -36.01
C GLY A 230 -64.75 -18.07 -36.50
N GLU A 231 -63.65 -18.83 -36.49
CA GLU A 231 -63.64 -20.25 -36.82
C GLU A 231 -64.47 -21.08 -35.84
N ALA A 232 -64.38 -20.79 -34.54
CA ALA A 232 -65.19 -21.45 -33.52
C ALA A 232 -66.69 -21.19 -33.75
N HIS A 233 -67.09 -19.93 -33.99
CA HIS A 233 -68.46 -19.58 -34.31
C HIS A 233 -68.95 -20.26 -35.60
N LEU A 234 -68.12 -20.31 -36.64
CA LEU A 234 -68.44 -21.04 -37.88
C LEU A 234 -68.56 -22.55 -37.65
N SER A 235 -67.70 -23.14 -36.82
CA SER A 235 -67.77 -24.56 -36.48
C SER A 235 -69.02 -24.90 -35.67
N ILE A 236 -69.43 -24.02 -34.75
CA ILE A 236 -70.68 -24.14 -33.98
C ILE A 236 -71.88 -24.01 -34.91
N ALA A 237 -71.90 -23.03 -35.82
CA ALA A 237 -72.97 -22.87 -36.80
C ALA A 237 -73.09 -24.11 -37.70
N ARG A 238 -71.97 -24.66 -38.19
CA ARG A 238 -71.96 -25.90 -38.97
C ARG A 238 -72.46 -27.11 -38.19
N LEU A 239 -72.12 -27.22 -36.90
CA LEU A 239 -72.65 -28.27 -36.02
C LEU A 239 -74.15 -28.13 -35.80
N GLN A 240 -74.64 -26.90 -35.62
CA GLN A 240 -76.07 -26.62 -35.50
C GLN A 240 -76.81 -26.97 -36.80
N ASP A 241 -76.30 -26.54 -37.95
CA ASP A 241 -76.87 -26.89 -39.26
C ASP A 241 -76.87 -28.41 -39.48
N ALA A 242 -75.78 -29.11 -39.17
CA ALA A 242 -75.72 -30.57 -39.26
C ALA A 242 -76.74 -31.24 -38.33
N SER A 243 -76.91 -30.74 -37.09
CA SER A 243 -77.91 -31.26 -36.14
C SER A 243 -79.35 -30.99 -36.55
N VAL A 244 -79.60 -29.91 -37.30
CA VAL A 244 -80.92 -29.59 -37.87
C VAL A 244 -81.21 -30.52 -39.04
N VAL A 245 -80.22 -30.79 -39.90
CA VAL A 245 -80.35 -31.76 -41.00
C VAL A 245 -80.61 -33.17 -40.45
N GLU A 246 -79.89 -33.59 -39.40
CA GLU A 246 -80.07 -34.90 -38.77
C GLU A 246 -81.45 -35.05 -38.09
N LYS A 247 -81.99 -33.96 -37.51
CA LYS A 247 -83.38 -33.92 -37.00
C LYS A 247 -84.43 -33.95 -38.11
N ILE A 248 -84.16 -33.37 -39.27
CA ILE A 248 -85.05 -33.46 -40.44
C ILE A 248 -85.04 -34.89 -40.98
N GLU A 249 -83.89 -35.55 -41.03
CA GLU A 249 -83.79 -36.97 -41.45
C GLU A 249 -84.48 -37.93 -40.46
N GLN A 250 -84.42 -37.66 -39.16
CA GLN A 250 -85.15 -38.46 -38.15
C GLN A 250 -86.65 -38.12 -38.09
N GLY A 251 -87.06 -36.92 -38.48
CA GLY A 251 -88.47 -36.51 -38.57
C GLY A 251 -89.22 -37.01 -39.82
N VAL A 252 -88.50 -37.53 -40.82
CA VAL A 252 -89.07 -38.16 -42.02
C VAL A 252 -89.26 -39.68 -41.84
N ALA A 253 -88.84 -40.23 -40.70
CA ALA A 253 -88.96 -41.65 -40.34
C ALA A 253 -90.05 -41.96 -39.28
N GLN A 254 -91.04 -41.06 -39.11
CA GLN A 254 -92.29 -41.31 -38.38
C GLN A 254 -93.49 -40.93 -39.24
#